data_AF-A0A7C6SBU0-F1
#
_entry.id   AF-A0A7C6SBU0-F1
#
_cell.length_a   1.000
_cell.length_b   1.000
_cell.length_c   1.000
_cell.angle_alpha   90.00
_cell.angle_beta   90.00
_cell.angle_gamma   90.00
#
_symmetry.space_group_name_H-M   'P 1'
#
loop_
_entity.id
_entity.type
_entity.pdbx_description
1 polymer ?
#
loop_
_entity_poly.entity_id
_entity_poly.type
_entity_poly.pdbx_seq_one_letter_code
_entity_poly.pdbx_strand_id
1 'polypeptide(L)'
;MLLVFIILESINHNKVEIINNENTSDEIINNNQININVVKHDEKYLAFGEKDNTPYLAILNETQDKIISEFSFNGDGRIKNIDDNQVFSTLEIEANDETTTKTYLITNDKLIPYFKKQLTINYTKNRTINPKYIVIHETANTRAGADANAHYRYWSTNLSANASTHFVVDSNEIYQMLELNQMAWHVGDNKGHSNITNTNSIGIEICVNSYGDYMKTWQNTVYLTMAIMNELNMSIDQLKTHNDSSGKADPKIMFENNLWDDFVYQVSLGLNN
;
A
#
# COMPACT_ATOMS: atom_id res chain seq x y z
N MET A 1 17.12 38.91 13.32
CA MET A 1 17.18 37.42 13.27
C MET A 1 15.75 36.94 13.32
N LEU A 2 15.12 36.81 12.16
CA LEU A 2 13.67 36.63 12.03
C LEU A 2 13.39 35.13 11.81
N LEU A 3 12.63 34.52 12.72
CA LEU A 3 12.03 33.20 12.53
C LEU A 3 11.08 33.28 11.33
N VAL A 4 11.30 32.45 10.32
CA VAL A 4 10.31 32.18 9.27
C VAL A 4 9.63 30.87 9.63
N PHE A 5 8.37 30.98 10.05
CA PHE A 5 7.43 29.86 10.11
C PHE A 5 7.14 29.44 8.67
N ILE A 6 7.52 28.22 8.27
CA ILE A 6 7.00 27.61 7.05
C ILE A 6 5.59 27.13 7.37
N ILE A 7 4.63 27.84 6.80
CA ILE A 7 3.24 27.44 6.72
C ILE A 7 3.22 26.16 5.87
N LEU A 8 2.67 25.07 6.42
CA LEU A 8 2.29 23.88 5.67
C LEU A 8 1.14 24.29 4.73
N GLU A 9 1.49 24.83 3.56
CA GLU A 9 0.56 24.88 2.45
C GLU A 9 0.27 23.44 2.04
N SER A 10 -1.02 23.12 2.00
CA SER A 10 -1.56 21.90 1.42
C SER A 10 -0.89 21.63 0.07
N ILE A 11 -0.13 20.55 -0.01
CA ILE A 11 0.39 20.02 -1.27
C ILE A 11 -0.83 19.60 -2.09
N ASN A 12 -1.23 20.48 -2.99
CA ASN A 12 -2.28 20.26 -3.97
C ASN A 12 -1.58 19.88 -5.28
N HIS A 13 -1.14 18.63 -5.39
CA HIS A 13 -0.37 18.07 -6.52
C HIS A 13 -0.81 16.62 -6.72
N ASN A 14 -1.19 16.09 -7.89
CA ASN A 14 -1.04 16.56 -9.27
C ASN A 14 -2.31 16.30 -10.08
N LYS A 15 -2.63 17.26 -10.94
CA LYS A 15 -3.60 17.08 -12.02
C LYS A 15 -2.96 16.15 -13.06
N VAL A 16 -3.67 15.08 -13.43
CA VAL A 16 -3.30 14.15 -14.51
C VAL A 16 -2.93 14.94 -15.76
N GLU A 17 -1.65 14.93 -16.14
CA GLU A 17 -1.22 15.40 -17.46
C GLU A 17 -1.35 14.22 -18.43
N ILE A 18 -2.36 14.28 -19.29
CA ILE A 18 -2.48 13.40 -20.45
C ILE A 18 -1.38 13.82 -21.42
N ILE A 19 -0.24 13.12 -21.39
CA ILE A 19 0.85 13.36 -22.32
C ILE A 19 0.58 12.53 -23.58
N ASN A 20 -0.06 13.16 -24.58
CA ASN A 20 -0.07 12.64 -25.94
C ASN A 20 1.32 12.89 -26.55
N ASN A 21 2.29 12.01 -26.30
CA ASN A 21 3.65 12.14 -26.84
C ASN A 21 3.83 11.29 -28.11
N GLU A 22 4.15 11.98 -29.22
CA GLU A 22 4.39 11.46 -30.59
C GLU A 22 5.74 10.72 -30.75
N ASN A 23 6.29 10.08 -29.72
CA ASN A 23 7.53 9.31 -29.86
C ASN A 23 7.35 7.90 -29.29
N THR A 24 7.44 6.92 -30.19
CA THR A 24 7.56 5.45 -29.96
C THR A 24 6.42 4.73 -29.21
N SER A 25 5.55 5.44 -28.51
CA SER A 25 4.27 4.92 -27.99
C SER A 25 3.44 4.28 -29.13
N ASP A 26 3.48 4.87 -30.32
CA ASP A 26 2.76 4.41 -31.51
C ASP A 26 3.02 2.95 -31.92
N GLU A 27 4.18 2.33 -31.69
CA GLU A 27 4.40 0.95 -32.16
C GLU A 27 3.86 -0.13 -31.19
N ILE A 28 3.82 0.19 -29.89
CA ILE A 28 3.18 -0.64 -28.85
C ILE A 28 1.66 -0.41 -28.87
N ILE A 29 1.23 0.83 -29.14
CA ILE A 29 -0.17 1.27 -29.20
C ILE A 29 -0.86 0.84 -30.50
N ASN A 30 -0.22 1.06 -31.66
CA ASN A 30 -0.88 0.86 -32.96
C ASN A 30 -0.85 -0.57 -33.49
N ASN A 31 0.02 -1.47 -33.01
CA ASN A 31 0.08 -2.83 -33.54
C ASN A 31 -1.04 -3.77 -33.03
N ASN A 32 -1.81 -3.39 -32.01
CA ASN A 32 -2.77 -4.29 -31.35
C ASN A 32 -4.18 -3.71 -31.10
N GLN A 33 -4.59 -2.63 -31.77
CA GLN A 33 -5.89 -1.96 -31.51
C GLN A 33 -6.07 -1.49 -30.06
N ILE A 34 -5.01 -0.94 -29.45
CA ILE A 34 -5.01 -0.55 -28.03
C ILE A 34 -5.19 0.97 -27.93
N ASN A 35 -6.30 1.45 -27.37
CA ASN A 35 -6.49 2.86 -27.01
C ASN A 35 -6.00 3.07 -25.59
N ILE A 36 -4.77 3.55 -25.40
CA ILE A 36 -4.19 3.76 -24.07
C ILE A 36 -3.85 5.21 -23.79
N ASN A 37 -4.06 5.60 -22.54
CA ASN A 37 -3.52 6.81 -21.94
C ASN A 37 -2.29 6.44 -21.10
N VAL A 38 -1.41 7.41 -20.85
CA VAL A 38 -0.20 7.20 -20.04
C VAL A 38 -0.15 8.20 -18.89
N VAL A 39 0.08 7.72 -17.67
CA VAL A 39 0.34 8.54 -16.46
C VAL A 39 1.69 8.15 -15.86
N LYS A 40 2.42 9.15 -15.32
CA LYS A 40 3.63 8.90 -14.54
C LYS A 40 3.28 8.33 -13.16
N HIS A 41 3.96 7.26 -12.76
CA HIS A 41 3.84 6.59 -11.47
C HIS A 41 5.25 6.34 -10.93
N ASP A 42 5.65 7.07 -9.89
CA ASP A 42 7.04 7.12 -9.41
C ASP A 42 8.05 7.41 -10.55
N GLU A 43 9.05 6.55 -10.72
CA GLU A 43 10.04 6.57 -11.80
C GLU A 43 9.57 5.77 -13.03
N LYS A 44 8.27 5.51 -13.16
CA LYS A 44 7.70 4.66 -14.22
C LYS A 44 6.48 5.30 -14.83
N TYR A 45 5.90 4.58 -15.79
CA TYR A 45 4.68 4.99 -16.46
C TYR A 45 3.66 3.86 -16.47
N LEU A 46 2.41 4.21 -16.23
CA LEU A 46 1.26 3.33 -16.36
C LEU A 46 0.56 3.63 -17.67
N ALA A 47 0.48 2.65 -18.55
CA ALA A 47 -0.27 2.72 -19.79
C ALA A 47 -1.57 1.92 -19.64
N PHE A 48 -2.72 2.55 -19.85
CA PHE A 48 -4.01 1.96 -19.48
C PHE A 48 -5.13 2.31 -20.44
N GLY A 49 -6.08 1.40 -20.58
CA GLY A 49 -7.17 1.53 -21.55
C GLY A 49 -7.88 0.21 -21.76
N GLU A 50 -7.95 -0.20 -23.02
CA GLU A 50 -8.64 -1.41 -23.49
C GLU A 50 -7.75 -2.24 -24.41
N LYS A 51 -7.83 -3.55 -24.29
CA LYS A 51 -7.25 -4.53 -25.22
C LYS A 51 -8.25 -5.67 -25.40
N ASP A 52 -8.68 -5.95 -26.63
CA ASP A 52 -9.67 -6.99 -26.93
C ASP A 52 -10.97 -6.87 -26.09
N ASN A 53 -11.54 -5.65 -26.04
CA ASN A 53 -12.73 -5.33 -25.22
C ASN A 53 -12.55 -5.56 -23.71
N THR A 54 -11.32 -5.72 -23.23
CA THR A 54 -11.02 -6.01 -21.83
C THR A 54 -10.22 -4.86 -21.22
N PRO A 55 -10.45 -4.47 -19.96
CA PRO A 55 -9.63 -3.46 -19.31
C PRO A 55 -8.18 -3.89 -19.31
N TYR A 56 -7.28 -2.95 -19.60
CA TYR A 56 -5.87 -3.24 -19.81
C TYR A 56 -5.00 -2.22 -19.07
N LEU A 57 -3.98 -2.73 -18.38
CA LEU A 57 -2.95 -1.93 -17.72
C LEU A 57 -1.57 -2.53 -18.02
N ALA A 58 -0.61 -1.69 -18.33
CA ALA A 58 0.79 -2.04 -18.47
C ALA A 58 1.67 -1.06 -17.71
N ILE A 59 2.80 -1.57 -17.22
CA ILE A 59 3.88 -0.78 -16.65
C ILE A 59 4.96 -0.65 -17.70
N LEU A 60 5.33 0.58 -18.01
CA LEU A 60 6.42 0.90 -18.92
C LEU A 60 7.64 1.37 -18.12
N ASN A 61 8.83 1.20 -18.70
CA ASN A 61 10.05 1.81 -18.19
C ASN A 61 10.03 3.34 -18.36
N GLU A 62 11.03 4.01 -17.78
CA GLU A 62 11.21 5.47 -17.83
C GLU A 62 11.17 6.05 -19.24
N THR A 63 11.76 5.35 -20.20
CA THR A 63 11.83 5.77 -21.61
C THR A 63 10.57 5.43 -22.42
N GLN A 64 9.59 4.74 -21.81
CA GLN A 64 8.31 4.34 -22.41
C GLN A 64 8.43 3.44 -23.65
N ASP A 65 9.61 2.88 -23.90
CA ASP A 65 9.91 2.04 -25.07
C ASP A 65 9.86 0.53 -24.75
N LYS A 66 9.71 0.16 -23.47
CA LYS A 66 9.63 -1.23 -23.04
C LYS A 66 8.53 -1.45 -22.02
N ILE A 67 7.69 -2.45 -22.28
CA ILE A 67 6.76 -2.99 -21.29
C ILE A 67 7.53 -3.82 -20.25
N ILE A 68 7.41 -3.44 -18.98
CA ILE A 68 7.94 -4.16 -17.82
C ILE A 68 6.96 -5.27 -17.42
N SER A 69 5.67 -4.97 -17.40
CA SER A 69 4.60 -5.94 -17.07
C SER A 69 3.27 -5.51 -17.64
N GLU A 70 2.39 -6.49 -17.85
CA GLU A 70 1.02 -6.31 -18.34
C GLU A 70 0.05 -7.01 -17.40
N PHE A 71 -1.12 -6.42 -17.24
CA PHE A 71 -2.20 -6.94 -16.42
C PHE A 71 -3.50 -6.94 -17.20
N SER A 72 -4.09 -8.13 -17.33
CA SER A 72 -5.42 -8.32 -17.90
C SER A 72 -6.45 -8.49 -16.81
N PHE A 73 -7.61 -7.90 -17.02
CA PHE A 73 -8.73 -7.97 -16.11
C PHE A 73 -9.77 -8.95 -16.65
N ASN A 74 -10.64 -9.47 -15.78
CA ASN A 74 -11.78 -10.25 -16.25
C ASN A 74 -12.95 -9.33 -16.56
N GLY A 75 -13.62 -9.59 -17.68
CA GLY A 75 -14.83 -8.89 -18.11
C GLY A 75 -14.58 -7.83 -19.17
N ASP A 76 -15.67 -7.38 -19.77
CA ASP A 76 -15.65 -6.37 -20.82
C ASP A 76 -15.39 -4.96 -20.26
N GLY A 77 -14.81 -4.07 -21.06
CA GLY A 77 -14.68 -2.64 -20.76
C GLY A 77 -13.25 -2.10 -20.90
N ARG A 78 -13.03 -0.90 -20.36
CA ARG A 78 -11.76 -0.17 -20.42
C ARG A 78 -11.42 0.54 -19.13
N ILE A 79 -10.13 0.71 -18.83
CA ILE A 79 -9.70 1.66 -17.80
C ILE A 79 -9.76 3.07 -18.41
N LYS A 80 -10.64 3.92 -17.90
CA LYS A 80 -10.82 5.29 -18.43
C LYS A 80 -9.97 6.34 -17.72
N ASN A 81 -9.61 6.08 -16.46
CA ASN A 81 -8.81 6.98 -15.64
C ASN A 81 -8.07 6.19 -14.54
N ILE A 82 -6.94 6.72 -14.10
CA ILE A 82 -6.20 6.25 -12.92
C ILE A 82 -5.95 7.45 -12.00
N ASP A 83 -6.46 7.38 -10.79
CA ASP A 83 -6.13 8.30 -9.69
C ASP A 83 -5.00 7.68 -8.85
N ASP A 84 -3.79 8.19 -9.02
CA ASP A 84 -2.57 7.66 -8.40
C ASP A 84 -2.13 8.49 -7.19
N ASN A 85 -2.19 7.89 -5.99
CA ASN A 85 -1.89 8.56 -4.72
C ASN A 85 -0.64 7.96 -4.03
N GLN A 86 0.36 7.54 -4.82
CA GLN A 86 1.69 6.99 -4.44
C GLN A 86 1.70 5.69 -3.61
N VAL A 87 0.81 5.53 -2.63
CA VAL A 87 0.65 4.26 -1.88
C VAL A 87 -0.28 3.28 -2.60
N PHE A 88 -1.25 3.80 -3.36
CA PHE A 88 -2.17 3.01 -4.16
C PHE A 88 -2.68 3.83 -5.33
N SER A 89 -3.20 3.14 -6.34
CA SER A 89 -3.85 3.74 -7.49
C SER A 89 -5.28 3.22 -7.62
N THR A 90 -6.22 4.11 -7.89
CA THR A 90 -7.63 3.77 -8.14
C THR A 90 -7.91 3.84 -9.62
N LEU A 91 -8.30 2.70 -10.18
CA LEU A 91 -8.67 2.53 -11.57
C LEU A 91 -10.16 2.77 -11.71
N GLU A 92 -10.55 3.70 -12.58
CA GLU A 92 -11.92 3.83 -13.04
C GLU A 92 -12.13 2.96 -14.28
N ILE A 93 -12.98 1.94 -14.16
CA ILE A 93 -13.27 0.97 -15.21
C ILE A 93 -14.68 1.23 -15.75
N GLU A 94 -14.78 1.45 -17.04
CA GLU A 94 -16.04 1.67 -17.76
C GLU A 94 -16.42 0.43 -18.57
N ALA A 95 -17.64 -0.06 -18.37
CA ALA A 95 -18.21 -1.20 -19.08
C ALA A 95 -19.73 -1.05 -19.17
N ASN A 96 -20.33 -1.26 -20.35
CA ASN A 96 -21.78 -1.20 -20.56
C ASN A 96 -22.44 0.10 -20.01
N ASP A 97 -21.81 1.25 -20.27
CA ASP A 97 -22.22 2.57 -19.77
C ASP A 97 -22.21 2.74 -18.24
N GLU A 98 -21.67 1.76 -17.49
CA GLU A 98 -21.44 1.85 -16.06
C GLU A 98 -19.95 2.09 -15.76
N THR A 99 -19.65 2.90 -14.74
CA THR A 99 -18.30 3.08 -14.22
C THR A 99 -18.19 2.45 -12.84
N THR A 100 -17.18 1.60 -12.64
CA THR A 100 -16.80 1.04 -11.34
C THR A 100 -15.38 1.47 -10.99
N THR A 101 -15.02 1.39 -9.71
CA THR A 101 -13.66 1.67 -9.24
C THR A 101 -13.04 0.44 -8.61
N LYS A 102 -11.74 0.23 -8.88
CA LYS A 102 -10.92 -0.79 -8.23
C LYS A 102 -9.61 -0.17 -7.80
N THR A 103 -9.20 -0.42 -6.56
CA THR A 103 -7.97 0.15 -6.01
C THR A 103 -6.92 -0.93 -5.84
N TYR A 104 -5.68 -0.61 -6.20
CA TYR A 104 -4.55 -1.53 -6.16
C TYR A 104 -3.31 -0.83 -5.61
N LEU A 105 -2.49 -1.56 -4.86
CA LEU A 105 -1.07 -1.26 -4.80
C LEU A 105 -0.44 -1.83 -6.07
N ILE A 106 0.07 -0.95 -6.92
CA ILE A 106 0.72 -1.31 -8.18
C ILE A 106 2.21 -1.52 -7.90
N THR A 107 2.75 -2.65 -8.35
CA THR A 107 4.16 -3.00 -8.24
C THR A 107 4.64 -3.48 -9.60
N ASN A 108 5.96 -3.63 -9.77
CA ASN A 108 6.54 -4.00 -11.07
C ASN A 108 5.98 -5.29 -11.67
N ASP A 109 5.58 -6.24 -10.83
CA ASP A 109 5.19 -7.57 -11.24
C ASP A 109 3.77 -7.96 -10.78
N LYS A 110 3.12 -7.13 -9.93
CA LYS A 110 1.82 -7.45 -9.33
C LYS A 110 0.91 -6.23 -9.17
N LEU A 111 -0.38 -6.49 -9.33
CA LEU A 111 -1.46 -5.65 -8.78
C LEU A 111 -1.99 -6.31 -7.52
N ILE A 112 -1.82 -5.66 -6.37
CA ILE A 112 -2.33 -6.17 -5.09
C ILE A 112 -3.63 -5.42 -4.77
N PRO A 113 -4.80 -6.10 -4.76
CA PRO A 113 -6.06 -5.50 -4.34
C PRO A 113 -5.92 -4.74 -3.02
N TYR A 114 -6.40 -3.51 -3.01
CA TYR A 114 -6.25 -2.59 -1.88
C TYR A 114 -7.61 -2.05 -1.48
N PHE A 115 -7.98 -2.23 -0.21
CA PHE A 115 -9.27 -1.83 0.32
C PHE A 115 -9.09 -0.78 1.41
N LYS A 116 -9.53 0.45 1.13
CA LYS A 116 -9.58 1.52 2.11
C LYS A 116 -10.91 1.48 2.88
N LYS A 117 -10.89 1.01 4.13
CA LYS A 117 -12.08 0.82 4.96
C LYS A 117 -11.88 1.36 6.38
N GLN A 118 -12.24 2.63 6.58
CA GLN A 118 -12.09 3.35 7.84
C GLN A 118 -12.76 2.63 9.03
N LEU A 119 -12.01 2.40 10.12
CA LEU A 119 -12.58 1.98 11.40
C LEU A 119 -13.43 3.08 12.02
N THR A 120 -14.54 2.68 12.63
CA THR A 120 -15.46 3.57 13.38
C THR A 120 -15.34 3.41 14.90
N ILE A 121 -14.69 2.34 15.34
CA ILE A 121 -14.39 1.96 16.74
C ILE A 121 -12.94 1.47 16.85
N ASN A 122 -12.45 1.23 18.08
CA ASN A 122 -11.09 0.72 18.34
C ASN A 122 -9.93 1.62 17.86
N TYR A 123 -10.10 2.94 17.83
CA TYR A 123 -9.02 3.87 17.54
C TYR A 123 -9.24 5.21 18.25
N THR A 124 -8.21 6.06 18.33
CA THR A 124 -8.35 7.38 18.94
C THR A 124 -8.93 8.38 17.93
N LYS A 125 -10.23 8.67 18.04
CA LYS A 125 -10.91 9.67 17.19
C LYS A 125 -10.27 11.05 17.33
N ASN A 126 -10.15 11.77 16.21
CA ASN A 126 -9.65 13.15 16.13
C ASN A 126 -8.22 13.34 16.69
N ARG A 127 -7.44 12.26 16.81
CA ARG A 127 -6.02 12.36 17.16
C ARG A 127 -5.18 12.28 15.90
N THR A 128 -4.68 13.43 15.47
CA THR A 128 -3.70 13.54 14.41
C THR A 128 -2.31 13.16 14.93
N ILE A 129 -1.60 12.32 14.18
CA ILE A 129 -0.20 11.97 14.42
C ILE A 129 0.65 12.39 13.23
N ASN A 130 1.94 12.60 13.48
CA ASN A 130 2.96 12.66 12.45
C ASN A 130 3.85 11.43 12.62
N PRO A 131 3.62 10.34 11.86
CA PRO A 131 4.37 9.10 12.02
C PRO A 131 5.86 9.31 11.82
N LYS A 132 6.65 8.75 12.72
CA LYS A 132 8.11 8.69 12.63
C LYS A 132 8.62 7.28 12.36
N TYR A 133 7.77 6.28 12.58
CA TYR A 133 8.11 4.87 12.49
C TYR A 133 7.01 4.09 11.78
N ILE A 134 7.40 3.01 11.09
CA ILE A 134 6.50 1.91 10.74
C ILE A 134 6.86 0.74 11.63
N VAL A 135 5.86 0.11 12.24
CA VAL A 135 6.03 -1.04 13.11
C VAL A 135 5.36 -2.24 12.47
N ILE A 136 6.14 -3.28 12.20
CA ILE A 136 5.67 -4.56 11.66
C ILE A 136 5.24 -5.49 12.79
N HIS A 137 4.08 -6.12 12.59
CA HIS A 137 3.41 -7.07 13.49
C HIS A 137 3.02 -8.32 12.73
N GLU A 138 2.77 -9.41 13.45
CA GLU A 138 2.04 -10.56 12.93
C GLU A 138 0.77 -10.81 13.73
N THR A 139 -0.30 -11.21 13.03
CA THR A 139 -1.63 -11.31 13.65
C THR A 139 -1.75 -12.38 14.73
N ALA A 140 -0.75 -13.27 14.84
CA ALA A 140 -0.71 -14.45 15.71
C ALA A 140 -1.94 -15.38 15.59
N ASN A 141 -2.72 -15.24 14.52
CA ASN A 141 -3.97 -15.96 14.31
C ASN A 141 -3.83 -16.92 13.13
N THR A 142 -3.44 -18.16 13.43
CA THR A 142 -3.19 -19.19 12.41
C THR A 142 -4.46 -19.87 11.89
N ARG A 143 -5.64 -19.49 12.39
CA ARG A 143 -6.90 -20.13 12.02
C ARG A 143 -7.20 -19.96 10.53
N ALA A 144 -7.76 -21.00 9.93
CA ALA A 144 -8.36 -20.92 8.61
C ALA A 144 -9.35 -19.75 8.50
N GLY A 145 -9.21 -18.94 7.44
CA GLY A 145 -10.06 -17.77 7.20
C GLY A 145 -9.76 -16.55 8.08
N ALA A 146 -8.66 -16.54 8.86
CA ALA A 146 -8.17 -15.34 9.53
C ALA A 146 -7.35 -14.45 8.56
N ASP A 147 -7.98 -14.10 7.43
CA ASP A 147 -7.43 -13.24 6.38
C ASP A 147 -7.52 -11.74 6.74
N ALA A 148 -7.08 -10.85 5.85
CA ALA A 148 -7.05 -9.41 6.10
C ALA A 148 -8.47 -8.85 6.33
N ASN A 149 -9.44 -9.30 5.52
CA ASN A 149 -10.85 -8.94 5.67
C ASN A 149 -11.43 -9.41 7.01
N ALA A 150 -11.08 -10.60 7.49
CA ALA A 150 -11.54 -11.11 8.78
C ALA A 150 -11.02 -10.27 9.95
N HIS A 151 -9.76 -9.83 9.90
CA HIS A 151 -9.19 -8.92 10.91
C HIS A 151 -9.82 -7.53 10.86
N TYR A 152 -10.05 -6.99 9.65
CA TYR A 152 -10.83 -5.75 9.49
C TYR A 152 -12.23 -5.87 10.10
N ARG A 153 -12.96 -6.95 9.82
CA ARG A 153 -14.28 -7.20 10.40
C ARG A 153 -14.22 -7.31 11.92
N TYR A 154 -13.19 -7.97 12.46
CA TYR A 154 -13.01 -8.08 13.90
C TYR A 154 -12.84 -6.71 14.56
N TRP A 155 -11.91 -5.88 14.09
CA TRP A 155 -11.66 -4.55 14.67
C TRP A 155 -12.76 -3.53 14.37
N SER A 156 -13.55 -3.71 13.31
CA SER A 156 -14.69 -2.83 13.01
C SER A 156 -15.98 -3.17 13.77
N THR A 157 -16.09 -4.36 14.37
CA THR A 157 -17.34 -4.81 15.02
C THR A 157 -17.19 -5.20 16.50
N ASN A 158 -16.00 -5.58 16.97
CA ASN A 158 -15.79 -5.98 18.35
C ASN A 158 -15.37 -4.80 19.24
N LEU A 159 -16.30 -4.28 20.04
CA LEU A 159 -16.06 -3.18 20.99
C LEU A 159 -15.03 -3.50 22.08
N SER A 160 -14.79 -4.78 22.36
CA SER A 160 -13.85 -5.21 23.40
C SER A 160 -12.47 -5.55 22.85
N ALA A 161 -12.21 -5.32 21.57
CA ALA A 161 -10.91 -5.61 20.96
C ALA A 161 -9.78 -4.78 21.58
N ASN A 162 -10.05 -3.50 21.90
CA ASN A 162 -9.09 -2.57 22.54
C ASN A 162 -7.71 -2.53 21.86
N ALA A 163 -7.70 -2.77 20.54
CA ALA A 163 -6.53 -2.78 19.70
C ALA A 163 -6.95 -2.47 18.26
N SER A 164 -6.03 -1.92 17.47
CA SER A 164 -6.20 -1.71 16.04
C SER A 164 -4.84 -1.46 15.40
N THR A 165 -4.79 -1.56 14.08
CA THR A 165 -3.63 -1.25 13.26
C THR A 165 -4.06 -0.39 12.07
N HIS A 166 -3.11 0.23 11.37
CA HIS A 166 -3.41 0.97 10.15
C HIS A 166 -3.66 0.02 8.99
N PHE A 167 -2.86 -1.04 8.89
CA PHE A 167 -2.90 -1.99 7.78
C PHE A 167 -2.96 -3.43 8.24
N VAL A 168 -3.70 -4.23 7.48
CA VAL A 168 -3.60 -5.70 7.51
C VAL A 168 -3.34 -6.20 6.11
N VAL A 169 -2.38 -7.10 5.98
CA VAL A 169 -1.96 -7.66 4.70
C VAL A 169 -2.13 -9.17 4.77
N ASP A 170 -2.73 -9.75 3.73
CA ASP A 170 -2.67 -11.18 3.48
C ASP A 170 -2.07 -11.49 2.09
N SER A 171 -2.07 -12.76 1.72
CA SER A 171 -1.48 -13.24 0.47
C SER A 171 -2.20 -12.73 -0.79
N ASN A 172 -3.40 -12.15 -0.67
CA ASN A 172 -4.26 -11.75 -1.78
C ASN A 172 -4.61 -10.26 -1.77
N GLU A 173 -4.69 -9.62 -0.61
CA GLU A 173 -5.21 -8.26 -0.50
C GLU A 173 -4.63 -7.48 0.70
N ILE A 174 -4.78 -6.15 0.63
CA ILE A 174 -4.39 -5.19 1.67
C ILE A 174 -5.65 -4.47 2.15
N TYR A 175 -5.80 -4.33 3.47
CA TYR A 175 -6.81 -3.48 4.08
C TYR A 175 -6.15 -2.30 4.79
N GLN A 176 -6.39 -1.09 4.31
CA GLN A 176 -6.10 0.14 5.03
C GLN A 176 -7.31 0.52 5.88
N MET A 177 -7.16 0.51 7.19
CA MET A 177 -8.27 0.71 8.11
C MET A 177 -8.24 2.07 8.81
N LEU A 178 -7.11 2.78 8.75
CA LEU A 178 -6.93 4.11 9.29
C LEU A 178 -6.04 4.94 8.33
N GLU A 179 -6.26 6.25 8.29
CA GLU A 179 -5.37 7.16 7.58
C GLU A 179 -3.98 7.18 8.23
N LEU A 180 -2.93 7.47 7.47
CA LEU A 180 -1.55 7.49 7.98
C LEU A 180 -1.36 8.51 9.12
N ASN A 181 -2.18 9.57 9.14
CA ASN A 181 -2.16 10.60 10.18
C ASN A 181 -3.11 10.31 11.36
N GLN A 182 -3.74 9.14 11.45
CA GLN A 182 -4.60 8.74 12.57
C GLN A 182 -3.86 7.82 13.55
N MET A 183 -4.17 7.94 14.84
CA MET A 183 -3.60 7.07 15.87
C MET A 183 -4.34 5.72 15.97
N ALA A 184 -3.62 4.63 15.68
CA ALA A 184 -4.03 3.24 15.96
C ALA A 184 -3.59 2.78 17.37
N TRP A 185 -4.06 1.62 17.82
CA TRP A 185 -3.71 1.01 19.11
C TRP A 185 -2.98 -0.32 18.91
N HIS A 186 -1.72 -0.28 18.46
CA HIS A 186 -0.99 -1.46 17.99
C HIS A 186 0.27 -1.80 18.81
N VAL A 187 0.98 -0.81 19.37
CA VAL A 187 2.24 -1.09 20.09
C VAL A 187 2.08 -1.29 21.60
N GLY A 188 0.84 -1.29 22.12
CA GLY A 188 0.57 -1.40 23.55
C GLY A 188 1.25 -0.31 24.38
N ASP A 189 1.42 0.87 23.74
CA ASP A 189 1.99 2.13 24.26
C ASP A 189 3.22 2.02 25.18
N ASN A 190 4.09 1.08 24.79
CA ASN A 190 5.53 0.99 25.06
C ASN A 190 6.02 0.78 26.49
N LYS A 191 5.24 1.06 27.54
CA LYS A 191 5.58 0.80 28.96
C LYS A 191 6.98 1.30 29.40
N GLY A 192 7.50 2.36 28.77
CA GLY A 192 8.84 2.90 29.04
C GLY A 192 10.01 2.14 28.39
N HIS A 193 9.74 1.21 27.48
CA HIS A 193 10.75 0.42 26.76
C HIS A 193 11.53 1.25 25.74
N SER A 194 10.85 2.10 24.97
CA SER A 194 11.44 2.90 23.90
C SER A 194 10.71 4.24 23.71
N ASN A 195 11.11 5.01 22.70
CA ASN A 195 10.41 6.21 22.26
C ASN A 195 9.35 5.95 21.15
N ILE A 196 9.16 4.71 20.72
CA ILE A 196 8.17 4.33 19.70
C ILE A 196 6.83 4.11 20.41
N THR A 197 5.79 4.84 19.99
CA THR A 197 4.47 4.81 20.63
C THR A 197 3.38 4.87 19.57
N ASN A 198 2.15 4.51 19.94
CA ASN A 198 0.96 4.66 19.09
C ASN A 198 0.80 6.09 18.50
N THR A 199 1.36 7.13 19.16
CA THR A 199 1.24 8.53 18.68
C THR A 199 2.30 8.94 17.66
N ASN A 200 3.25 8.06 17.33
CA ASN A 200 4.31 8.34 16.36
C ASN A 200 4.63 7.16 15.44
N SER A 201 3.74 6.16 15.36
CA SER A 201 3.95 4.99 14.51
C SER A 201 2.73 4.62 13.67
N ILE A 202 3.01 4.02 12.52
CA ILE A 202 2.07 3.26 11.70
C ILE A 202 2.21 1.78 12.02
N GLY A 203 1.11 1.05 12.16
CA GLY A 203 1.09 -0.40 12.33
C GLY A 203 0.77 -1.13 11.03
N ILE A 204 1.49 -2.21 10.74
CA ILE A 204 1.18 -3.15 9.67
C ILE A 204 1.16 -4.56 10.24
N GLU A 205 0.03 -5.25 10.10
CA GLU A 205 -0.18 -6.62 10.55
C GLU A 205 -0.08 -7.61 9.38
N ILE A 206 0.83 -8.57 9.49
CA ILE A 206 1.02 -9.66 8.53
C ILE A 206 0.13 -10.84 8.95
N CYS A 207 -0.81 -11.25 8.08
CA CYS A 207 -1.63 -12.43 8.31
C CYS A 207 -0.82 -13.73 8.27
N VAL A 208 -1.00 -14.58 9.29
CA VAL A 208 -0.31 -15.87 9.46
C VAL A 208 -1.26 -17.08 9.36
N ASN A 209 -2.45 -16.89 8.77
CA ASN A 209 -3.50 -17.90 8.68
C ASN A 209 -3.09 -19.11 7.82
N SER A 210 -3.45 -20.32 8.23
CA SER A 210 -2.97 -21.58 7.64
C SER A 210 -3.36 -21.86 6.18
N TYR A 211 -4.32 -21.11 5.63
CA TYR A 211 -4.73 -21.20 4.21
C TYR A 211 -4.13 -20.08 3.35
N GLY A 212 -3.49 -19.09 3.97
CA GLY A 212 -2.73 -18.06 3.26
C GLY A 212 -1.34 -18.56 2.90
N ASP A 213 -0.76 -17.99 1.85
CA ASP A 213 0.66 -18.13 1.56
C ASP A 213 1.43 -17.06 2.34
N TYR A 214 2.08 -17.47 3.43
CA TYR A 214 2.81 -16.55 4.30
C TYR A 214 3.91 -15.77 3.56
N MET A 215 4.67 -16.42 2.67
CA MET A 215 5.74 -15.73 1.94
C MET A 215 5.17 -14.72 0.94
N LYS A 216 4.01 -15.02 0.35
CA LYS A 216 3.28 -14.05 -0.47
C LYS A 216 2.75 -12.88 0.38
N THR A 217 2.20 -13.14 1.57
CA THR A 217 1.79 -12.08 2.51
C THR A 217 2.97 -11.19 2.92
N TRP A 218 4.10 -11.81 3.25
CA TRP A 218 5.35 -11.14 3.59
C TRP A 218 5.80 -10.23 2.44
N GLN A 219 5.81 -10.73 1.21
CA GLN A 219 6.21 -9.96 0.03
C GLN A 219 5.24 -8.79 -0.25
N ASN A 220 3.93 -9.01 -0.11
CA ASN A 220 2.93 -7.94 -0.23
C ASN A 220 3.17 -6.85 0.83
N THR A 221 3.58 -7.25 2.04
CA THR A 221 3.90 -6.33 3.14
C THR A 221 5.17 -5.55 2.87
N VAL A 222 6.19 -6.16 2.26
CA VAL A 222 7.39 -5.47 1.77
C VAL A 222 6.99 -4.36 0.78
N TYR A 223 6.18 -4.68 -0.23
CA TYR A 223 5.70 -3.69 -1.21
C TYR A 223 4.94 -2.53 -0.56
N LEU A 224 4.01 -2.85 0.34
CA LEU A 224 3.24 -1.82 1.06
C LEU A 224 4.15 -0.95 1.92
N THR A 225 5.12 -1.55 2.62
CA THR A 225 6.05 -0.83 3.50
C THR A 225 6.91 0.13 2.69
N MET A 226 7.45 -0.30 1.55
CA MET A 226 8.21 0.57 0.63
C MET A 226 7.37 1.78 0.19
N ALA A 227 6.13 1.54 -0.27
CA ALA A 227 5.25 2.60 -0.76
C ALA A 227 4.93 3.64 0.33
N ILE A 228 4.60 3.20 1.55
CA ILE A 228 4.33 4.10 2.68
C ILE A 228 5.59 4.88 3.08
N MET A 229 6.75 4.23 3.10
CA MET A 229 8.00 4.88 3.47
C MET A 229 8.41 5.95 2.46
N ASN A 230 8.25 5.70 1.16
CA ASN A 230 8.51 6.71 0.12
C ASN A 230 7.53 7.89 0.24
N GLU A 231 6.22 7.63 0.38
CA GLU A 231 5.20 8.68 0.57
C GLU A 231 5.52 9.58 1.78
N LEU A 232 6.03 8.99 2.86
CA LEU A 232 6.36 9.71 4.09
C LEU A 232 7.83 10.16 4.18
N ASN A 233 8.62 9.97 3.12
CA ASN A 233 10.06 10.25 3.07
C ASN A 233 10.82 9.67 4.28
N MET A 234 10.53 8.40 4.62
CA MET A 234 11.16 7.67 5.71
C MET A 234 12.40 6.91 5.25
N SER A 235 13.45 6.96 6.06
CA SER A 235 14.65 6.13 5.94
C SER A 235 14.45 4.73 6.54
N ILE A 236 15.29 3.78 6.15
CA ILE A 236 15.21 2.39 6.63
C ILE A 236 15.30 2.26 8.16
N ASP A 237 16.01 3.16 8.83
CA ASP A 237 16.13 3.17 10.30
C ASP A 237 14.81 3.46 11.02
N GLN A 238 13.78 3.91 10.29
CA GLN A 238 12.43 4.16 10.81
C GLN A 238 11.51 2.93 10.73
N LEU A 239 11.95 1.87 10.05
CA LEU A 239 11.30 0.57 10.06
C LEU A 239 11.65 -0.18 11.36
N LYS A 240 10.62 -0.64 12.07
CA LYS A 240 10.73 -1.21 13.42
C LYS A 240 9.83 -2.43 13.59
N THR A 241 10.11 -3.20 14.62
CA THR A 241 9.30 -4.34 15.08
C THR A 241 8.47 -3.96 16.32
N HIS A 242 7.45 -4.76 16.65
CA HIS A 242 6.77 -4.60 17.94
C HIS A 242 7.76 -4.82 19.10
N ASN A 243 8.78 -5.67 18.90
CA ASN A 243 9.89 -5.83 19.84
C ASN A 243 10.64 -4.52 20.10
N ASP A 244 11.05 -3.78 19.06
CA ASP A 244 11.73 -2.49 19.22
C ASP A 244 10.88 -1.47 19.99
N SER A 245 9.55 -1.57 19.86
CA SER A 245 8.65 -0.62 20.50
C SER A 245 8.38 -0.94 21.99
N SER A 246 8.08 -2.19 22.33
CA SER A 246 7.62 -2.58 23.68
C SER A 246 8.30 -3.81 24.27
N GLY A 247 9.21 -4.44 23.54
CA GLY A 247 9.87 -5.70 23.91
C GLY A 247 9.02 -6.96 23.70
N LYS A 248 7.84 -6.87 23.07
CA LYS A 248 7.06 -8.05 22.67
C LYS A 248 7.81 -8.76 21.54
N ALA A 249 8.06 -10.06 21.69
CA ALA A 249 8.71 -10.91 20.68
C ALA A 249 7.82 -11.12 19.44
N ASP A 250 7.69 -10.08 18.62
CA ASP A 250 6.84 -9.98 17.44
C ASP A 250 7.48 -8.98 16.45
N PRO A 251 7.56 -9.29 15.14
CA PRO A 251 6.95 -10.41 14.40
C PRO A 251 7.59 -11.78 14.67
N LYS A 252 6.80 -12.74 15.18
CA LYS A 252 7.31 -14.00 15.74
C LYS A 252 7.85 -14.96 14.68
N ILE A 253 7.07 -15.27 13.64
CA ILE A 253 7.47 -16.18 12.57
C ILE A 253 8.68 -15.62 11.84
N MET A 254 8.72 -14.29 11.60
CA MET A 254 9.89 -13.65 11.02
C MET A 254 11.15 -13.87 11.87
N PHE A 255 11.08 -13.70 13.19
CA PHE A 255 12.23 -13.97 14.07
C PHE A 255 12.62 -15.45 14.09
N GLU A 256 11.66 -16.36 14.18
CA GLU A 256 11.93 -17.81 14.22
C GLU A 256 12.54 -18.34 12.92
N ASN A 257 12.29 -17.67 11.79
CA ASN A 257 12.77 -18.08 10.46
C ASN A 257 13.86 -17.15 9.89
N ASN A 258 14.39 -16.21 10.68
CA ASN A 258 15.40 -15.23 10.26
C ASN A 258 15.00 -14.39 9.02
N LEU A 259 13.73 -14.01 8.92
CA LEU A 259 13.19 -13.24 7.80
C LEU A 259 13.19 -11.73 8.02
N TRP A 260 13.49 -11.25 9.24
CA TRP A 260 13.48 -9.82 9.54
C TRP A 260 14.57 -9.05 8.78
N ASP A 261 15.80 -9.55 8.79
CA ASP A 261 16.91 -8.87 8.11
C ASP A 261 16.70 -8.83 6.60
N ASP A 262 16.16 -9.90 6.00
CA ASP A 262 15.78 -9.91 4.58
C ASP A 262 14.62 -8.95 4.32
N PHE A 263 13.63 -8.86 5.21
CA PHE A 263 12.52 -7.90 5.05
C PHE A 263 13.03 -6.46 5.01
N VAL A 264 13.90 -6.11 5.96
CA VAL A 264 14.55 -4.79 6.01
C VAL A 264 15.37 -4.55 4.75
N TYR A 265 16.14 -5.54 4.29
CA TYR A 265 16.93 -5.45 3.07
C TYR A 265 16.04 -5.23 1.84
N GLN A 266 15.01 -6.05 1.63
CA GLN A 266 14.09 -5.90 0.49
C GLN A 266 13.40 -4.53 0.50
N VAL A 267 12.95 -4.04 1.66
CA VAL A 267 12.37 -2.70 1.76
C VAL A 267 13.39 -1.63 1.37
N SER A 268 14.64 -1.75 1.83
CA SER A 268 15.69 -0.76 1.53
C SER A 268 16.01 -0.63 0.04
N LEU A 269 15.82 -1.69 -0.75
CA LEU A 269 16.08 -1.68 -2.20
C LEU A 269 15.11 -0.79 -2.99
N GLY A 270 13.93 -0.50 -2.43
CA GLY A 270 12.89 0.31 -3.08
C GLY A 270 12.72 1.72 -2.51
N LEU A 271 13.60 2.16 -1.61
CA LEU A 271 13.53 3.52 -1.05
C LEU A 271 14.28 4.53 -1.93
N ASN A 272 13.71 5.72 -2.10
CA ASN A 272 14.24 6.77 -2.99
C ASN A 272 15.31 7.67 -2.33
N ASN A 273 15.91 7.25 -1.20
CA ASN A 273 16.70 8.09 -0.30
C ASN A 273 18.21 7.83 -0.36
#